data_AF-A0A356I690-F1
#
_entry.id   AF-A0A356I690-F1
#
_cell.length_a   1.000
_cell.length_b   1.000
_cell.length_c   1.000
_cell.angle_alpha   90.00
_cell.angle_beta   90.00
_cell.angle_gamma   90.00
#
_symmetry.space_group_name_H-M   'P 1'
#
loop_
_entity.id
_entity.type
_entity.pdbx_description
1 polymer ?
#
loop_
_entity_poly.entity_id
_entity_poly.type
_entity_poly.pdbx_seq_one_letter_code
_entity_poly.pdbx_strand_id
1 'polypeptide(L)'
;MRLTNRIFVILAPFLVSCDLIDPVFDNILDVEYNDPPALLFSPNNYSSSTGKEVDVDLYALKVVDVAGMRARIIYDDSKLEVLGVSAGEFFSSSESPLFVFDDDGTGQLDIYSVIMGTEKKVSGSGKIAIIKFLVKRSGEALLNLSDESQLLDSNGNDIEIKSLGQGVIIAQ
;
A
#
# COMPACT_ATOMS: atom_id res chain seq x y z
N MET A 1 -74.59 37.02 -0.86
CA MET A 1 -73.15 37.29 -1.07
C MET A 1 -72.35 36.23 -0.33
N ARG A 2 -71.40 35.60 -1.03
CA ARG A 2 -70.53 34.49 -0.60
C ARG A 2 -69.57 34.92 0.52
N LEU A 3 -69.25 34.04 1.47
CA LEU A 3 -67.95 34.02 2.15
C LEU A 3 -67.71 32.64 2.83
N THR A 4 -67.16 31.66 2.11
CA THR A 4 -65.76 31.20 2.10
C THR A 4 -65.40 30.24 3.24
N ASN A 5 -65.39 28.95 2.88
CA ASN A 5 -64.83 27.80 3.58
C ASN A 5 -63.31 27.97 3.77
N ARG A 6 -62.77 27.73 4.97
CA ARG A 6 -61.32 27.70 5.21
C ARG A 6 -60.92 26.33 5.76
N ILE A 7 -60.52 25.45 4.84
CA ILE A 7 -59.82 24.20 5.15
C ILE A 7 -58.36 24.58 5.45
N PHE A 8 -57.93 24.32 6.69
CA PHE A 8 -56.53 24.45 7.11
C PHE A 8 -55.78 23.19 6.66
N VAL A 9 -55.09 23.25 5.52
CA VAL A 9 -54.15 22.20 5.11
C VAL A 9 -52.84 22.45 5.84
N ILE A 10 -52.56 21.62 6.86
CA ILE A 10 -51.25 21.59 7.52
C ILE A 10 -50.28 20.93 6.54
N LEU A 11 -49.47 21.74 5.87
CA LEU A 11 -48.36 21.31 5.05
C LEU A 11 -47.19 20.95 5.98
N ALA A 12 -47.03 19.66 6.28
CA ALA A 12 -45.83 19.17 6.95
C ALA A 12 -44.66 19.17 5.96
N PRO A 13 -43.57 19.92 6.18
CA PRO A 13 -42.37 19.77 5.37
C PRO A 13 -41.72 18.44 5.74
N PHE A 14 -41.75 17.50 4.80
CA PHE A 14 -40.97 16.28 4.84
C PHE A 14 -39.49 16.69 4.75
N LEU A 15 -38.83 16.87 5.91
CA LEU A 15 -37.38 17.00 5.97
C LEU A 15 -36.80 15.62 5.68
N VAL A 16 -36.63 15.31 4.40
CA VAL A 16 -35.75 14.24 3.95
C VAL A 16 -34.33 14.71 4.28
N SER A 17 -33.90 14.43 5.52
CA SER A 17 -32.47 14.48 5.83
C SER A 17 -31.83 13.39 4.99
N CYS A 18 -31.06 13.79 4.00
CA CYS A 18 -30.13 12.89 3.34
C CYS A 18 -29.04 12.63 4.38
N ASP A 19 -29.05 11.45 5.01
CA ASP A 19 -27.88 10.95 5.74
C ASP A 19 -26.77 10.86 4.70
N LEU A 20 -25.93 11.90 4.63
CA LEU A 20 -24.68 11.81 3.92
C LEU A 20 -23.82 10.87 4.76
N ILE A 21 -23.59 9.66 4.25
CA ILE A 21 -22.63 8.76 4.83
C ILE A 21 -21.27 9.48 4.71
N ASP A 22 -20.68 9.87 5.84
CA ASP A 22 -19.33 10.41 5.84
C ASP A 22 -18.40 9.29 5.35
N PRO A 23 -17.50 9.57 4.40
CA PRO A 23 -16.52 8.57 3.96
C PRO A 23 -15.65 8.15 5.14
N VAL A 24 -15.56 6.85 5.38
CA VAL A 24 -14.66 6.27 6.39
C VAL A 24 -13.30 6.06 5.72
N PHE A 25 -12.29 6.79 6.19
CA PHE A 25 -10.90 6.66 5.73
C PHE A 25 -10.12 5.76 6.70
N ASP A 26 -10.35 4.45 6.61
CA ASP A 26 -9.72 3.42 7.45
C ASP A 26 -8.71 2.56 6.68
N ASN A 27 -8.43 2.88 5.41
CA ASN A 27 -7.48 2.16 4.59
C ASN A 27 -6.08 2.78 4.72
N ILE A 28 -5.05 1.93 4.87
CA ILE A 28 -3.66 2.39 4.92
C ILE A 28 -3.22 3.10 3.62
N LEU A 29 -3.91 2.88 2.50
CA LEU A 29 -3.68 3.57 1.23
C LEU A 29 -4.40 4.94 1.14
N ASP A 30 -5.14 5.34 2.17
CA ASP A 30 -5.74 6.68 2.25
C ASP A 30 -4.67 7.72 2.66
N VAL A 31 -4.72 8.92 2.07
CA VAL A 31 -3.72 9.97 2.33
C VAL A 31 -3.86 10.61 3.70
N GLU A 32 -5.00 10.40 4.33
CA GLU A 32 -5.30 10.82 5.69
C GLU A 32 -4.54 9.96 6.71
N TYR A 33 -4.05 8.77 6.32
CA TYR A 33 -3.29 7.86 7.17
C TYR A 33 -1.78 7.91 6.92
N ASN A 34 -1.34 8.21 5.69
CA ASN A 34 0.07 8.33 5.32
C ASN A 34 0.33 9.53 4.40
N ASP A 35 1.45 10.21 4.59
CA ASP A 35 1.87 11.33 3.75
C ASP A 35 2.52 10.81 2.45
N PRO A 36 1.94 11.07 1.26
CA PRO A 36 2.56 10.70 0.00
C PRO A 36 3.66 11.69 -0.44
N PRO A 37 4.68 11.25 -1.21
CA PRO A 37 4.89 9.89 -1.71
C PRO A 37 5.26 8.89 -0.61
N ALA A 38 4.69 7.68 -0.63
CA ALA A 38 4.94 6.68 0.41
C ALA A 38 5.17 5.27 -0.16
N LEU A 39 5.89 4.46 0.61
CA LEU A 39 5.99 3.01 0.42
C LEU A 39 5.31 2.33 1.60
N LEU A 40 4.41 1.37 1.34
CA LEU A 40 3.54 0.80 2.37
C LEU A 40 3.34 -0.71 2.19
N PHE A 41 3.03 -1.41 3.27
CA PHE A 41 2.41 -2.73 3.21
C PHE A 41 0.89 -2.58 3.20
N SER A 42 0.18 -3.27 2.31
CA SER A 42 -1.29 -3.20 2.27
C SER A 42 -1.90 -4.59 2.03
N PRO A 43 -2.63 -5.16 3.02
CA PRO A 43 -2.86 -4.62 4.36
C PRO A 43 -1.56 -4.53 5.17
N ASN A 44 -1.56 -3.83 6.30
CA ASN A 44 -0.42 -3.83 7.23
C ASN A 44 -0.51 -4.90 8.33
N ASN A 45 -1.61 -5.64 8.39
CA ASN A 45 -1.82 -6.72 9.36
C ASN A 45 -2.19 -7.99 8.62
N TYR A 46 -1.44 -9.06 8.88
CA TYR A 46 -1.66 -10.39 8.32
C TYR A 46 -1.87 -11.39 9.44
N SER A 47 -2.74 -12.38 9.23
CA SER A 47 -2.97 -13.47 10.16
C SER A 47 -2.56 -14.79 9.51
N SER A 48 -1.82 -15.62 10.23
CA SER A 48 -1.31 -16.91 9.74
C SER A 48 -1.08 -17.91 10.87
N SER A 49 -0.45 -19.04 10.54
CA SER A 49 -0.07 -20.08 11.49
C SER A 49 1.35 -20.57 11.21
N THR A 50 1.98 -21.13 12.23
CA THR A 50 3.32 -21.73 12.07
C THR A 50 3.33 -22.80 10.97
N GLY A 51 4.32 -22.74 10.08
CA GLY A 51 4.49 -23.62 8.93
C GLY A 51 3.65 -23.26 7.70
N LYS A 52 2.99 -22.09 7.70
CA LYS A 52 2.22 -21.58 6.55
C LYS A 52 2.96 -20.47 5.83
N GLU A 53 2.61 -20.32 4.55
CA GLU A 53 3.06 -19.20 3.72
C GLU A 53 2.10 -18.02 3.86
N VAL A 54 2.64 -16.81 3.75
CA VAL A 54 1.89 -15.55 3.72
C VAL A 54 2.43 -14.71 2.58
N ASP A 55 1.54 -14.23 1.72
CA ASP A 55 1.88 -13.27 0.67
C ASP A 55 1.63 -11.85 1.21
N VAL A 56 2.68 -11.04 1.27
CA VAL A 56 2.70 -9.65 1.74
C VAL A 56 2.90 -8.73 0.56
N ASP A 57 2.02 -7.75 0.39
CA ASP A 57 2.07 -6.82 -0.74
C ASP A 57 2.78 -5.52 -0.36
N LEU A 58 3.76 -5.13 -1.17
CA LEU A 58 4.42 -3.83 -1.11
C LEU A 58 3.78 -2.87 -2.12
N TYR A 59 3.44 -1.66 -1.69
CA TYR A 59 2.74 -0.65 -2.48
C TYR A 59 3.49 0.69 -2.55
N ALA A 60 3.38 1.37 -3.69
CA ALA A 60 3.60 2.81 -3.84
C ALA A 60 2.29 3.56 -3.60
N LEU A 61 2.34 4.70 -2.91
CA LEU A 61 1.20 5.59 -2.70
C LEU A 61 1.50 6.99 -3.27
N LYS A 62 0.71 7.39 -4.28
CA LYS A 62 0.70 8.70 -4.95
C LYS A 62 2.12 9.23 -5.26
N VAL A 63 2.97 8.37 -5.80
CA VAL A 63 4.30 8.75 -6.27
C VAL A 63 4.18 9.45 -7.63
N VAL A 64 5.15 10.29 -7.98
CA VAL A 64 5.15 11.06 -9.23
C VAL A 64 6.45 10.85 -9.96
N ASP A 65 6.36 10.56 -11.26
CA ASP A 65 7.48 10.49 -12.20
C ASP A 65 8.62 9.54 -11.79
N VAL A 66 8.28 8.42 -11.13
CA VAL A 66 9.25 7.41 -10.70
C VAL A 66 9.72 6.56 -11.88
N ALA A 67 11.02 6.48 -12.10
CA ALA A 67 11.65 5.61 -13.10
C ALA A 67 12.26 4.34 -12.50
N GLY A 68 12.67 4.39 -11.23
CA GLY A 68 13.18 3.22 -10.52
C GLY A 68 13.09 3.35 -9.02
N MET A 69 13.34 2.26 -8.31
CA MET A 69 13.26 2.22 -6.85
C MET A 69 14.14 1.14 -6.22
N ARG A 70 14.48 1.37 -4.95
CA ARG A 70 14.88 0.35 -3.98
C ARG A 70 13.91 0.41 -2.80
N ALA A 71 13.24 -0.68 -2.46
CA ALA A 71 12.62 -0.83 -1.15
C ALA A 71 13.51 -1.71 -0.28
N ARG A 72 13.95 -1.19 0.87
CA ARG A 72 14.65 -1.97 1.88
C ARG A 72 13.69 -2.34 2.99
N ILE A 73 13.51 -3.63 3.21
CA ILE A 73 12.59 -4.18 4.20
C ILE A 73 13.42 -4.88 5.28
N ILE A 74 13.16 -4.51 6.53
CA ILE A 74 13.70 -5.20 7.71
C ILE A 74 12.60 -6.11 8.27
N TYR A 75 12.87 -7.41 8.34
CA TYR A 75 11.91 -8.42 8.80
C TYR A 75 12.45 -9.23 9.98
N ASP A 76 11.55 -9.77 10.81
CA ASP A 76 11.90 -10.67 11.93
C ASP A 76 12.31 -12.06 11.41
N ASP A 77 13.59 -12.22 11.09
CA ASP A 77 14.19 -13.47 10.60
C ASP A 77 14.17 -14.60 11.64
N SER A 78 13.97 -14.31 12.92
CA SER A 78 13.77 -15.35 13.93
C SER A 78 12.42 -16.08 13.75
N LYS A 79 11.46 -15.44 13.07
CA LYS A 79 10.10 -15.94 12.85
C LYS A 79 9.72 -16.11 11.39
N LEU A 80 10.38 -15.42 10.46
CA LEU A 80 10.04 -15.43 9.04
C LEU A 80 11.23 -15.86 8.17
N GLU A 81 10.92 -16.40 7.01
CA GLU A 81 11.88 -16.74 5.94
C GLU A 81 11.28 -16.30 4.61
N VAL A 82 12.06 -15.60 3.78
CA VAL A 82 11.62 -15.21 2.44
C VAL A 82 11.72 -16.43 1.52
N LEU A 83 10.60 -16.86 0.95
CA LEU A 83 10.58 -17.93 -0.05
C LEU A 83 10.74 -17.41 -1.48
N GLY A 84 10.38 -16.14 -1.69
CA GLY A 84 10.54 -15.48 -2.97
C GLY A 84 9.80 -14.15 -3.03
N VAL A 85 10.11 -13.39 -4.07
CA VAL A 85 9.47 -12.11 -4.37
C VAL A 85 9.09 -12.10 -5.84
N SER A 86 7.86 -11.68 -6.14
CA SER A 86 7.39 -11.45 -7.51
C SER A 86 7.00 -9.99 -7.73
N ALA A 87 7.14 -9.55 -8.98
CA ALA A 87 6.77 -8.20 -9.38
C ALA A 87 5.24 -8.01 -9.33
N GLY A 88 4.82 -6.85 -8.81
CA GLY A 88 3.47 -6.33 -9.00
C GLY A 88 3.33 -5.54 -10.30
N GLU A 89 2.15 -4.99 -10.52
CA GLU A 89 1.82 -4.30 -11.77
C GLU A 89 2.34 -2.86 -11.86
N PHE A 90 2.80 -2.25 -10.76
CA PHE A 90 3.09 -0.80 -10.71
C PHE A 90 4.13 -0.33 -11.74
N PHE A 91 5.18 -1.12 -11.98
CA PHE A 91 6.21 -0.80 -12.98
C PHE A 91 5.96 -1.45 -14.36
N SER A 92 4.77 -2.03 -14.58
CA SER A 92 4.43 -2.64 -15.87
C SER A 92 4.30 -1.57 -16.96
N SER A 93 4.83 -1.87 -18.15
CA SER A 93 4.84 -0.96 -19.29
C SER A 93 4.71 -1.75 -20.61
N SER A 94 5.17 -1.19 -21.74
CA SER A 94 5.31 -1.93 -23.00
C SER A 94 6.33 -3.07 -22.93
N GLU A 95 7.31 -2.98 -22.01
CA GLU A 95 8.29 -4.02 -21.74
C GLU A 95 8.24 -4.40 -20.25
N SER A 96 8.59 -5.64 -19.93
CA SER A 96 8.72 -6.06 -18.54
C SER A 96 9.75 -5.20 -17.81
N PRO A 97 9.49 -4.76 -16.56
CA PRO A 97 10.47 -4.01 -15.80
C PRO A 97 11.70 -4.88 -15.49
N LEU A 98 12.83 -4.24 -15.24
CA LEU A 98 13.91 -4.91 -14.53
C LEU A 98 13.48 -5.04 -13.08
N PHE A 99 13.26 -6.27 -12.62
CA PHE A 99 12.83 -6.57 -11.25
C PHE A 99 13.78 -7.59 -10.63
N VAL A 100 14.44 -7.21 -9.53
CA VAL A 100 15.42 -8.04 -8.83
C VAL A 100 15.22 -7.87 -7.34
N PHE A 101 15.43 -8.93 -6.57
CA PHE A 101 15.47 -8.85 -5.11
C PHE A 101 16.75 -9.51 -4.59
N ASP A 102 17.18 -9.08 -3.42
CA ASP A 102 18.31 -9.62 -2.67
C ASP A 102 17.88 -9.81 -1.21
N ASP A 103 17.86 -11.05 -0.75
CA ASP A 103 17.61 -11.41 0.65
C ASP A 103 18.93 -11.82 1.29
N ASP A 104 19.34 -11.13 2.34
CA ASP A 104 20.58 -11.46 3.06
C ASP A 104 20.42 -12.71 3.96
N GLY A 105 19.18 -13.18 4.15
CA GLY A 105 18.83 -14.30 5.02
C GLY A 105 18.98 -14.01 6.51
N THR A 106 19.27 -12.76 6.87
CA THR A 106 19.50 -12.25 8.23
C THR A 106 18.61 -11.06 8.57
N GLY A 107 17.45 -10.95 7.90
CA GLY A 107 16.42 -9.98 8.24
C GLY A 107 16.40 -8.73 7.35
N GLN A 108 17.18 -8.68 6.27
CA GLN A 108 17.13 -7.61 5.29
C GLN A 108 16.78 -8.14 3.90
N LEU A 109 15.71 -7.59 3.33
CA LEU A 109 15.28 -7.82 1.96
C LEU A 109 15.33 -6.50 1.17
N ASP A 110 16.13 -6.45 0.12
CA ASP A 110 16.13 -5.35 -0.84
C ASP A 110 15.36 -5.76 -2.10
N ILE A 111 14.44 -4.92 -2.54
CA ILE A 111 13.70 -5.08 -3.80
C ILE A 111 14.02 -3.90 -4.71
N TYR A 112 14.43 -4.21 -5.94
CA TYR A 112 14.77 -3.24 -6.97
C TYR A 112 13.81 -3.37 -8.14
N SER A 113 13.32 -2.24 -8.63
CA SER A 113 12.53 -2.20 -9.86
C SER A 113 12.86 -0.99 -10.70
N VAL A 114 12.98 -1.16 -12.02
CA VAL A 114 13.20 -0.07 -13.00
C VAL A 114 12.23 -0.24 -14.15
N ILE A 115 11.52 0.83 -14.52
CA ILE A 115 10.62 0.83 -15.68
C ILE A 115 11.42 0.73 -16.98
N MET A 116 10.96 -0.14 -17.89
CA MET A 116 11.59 -0.37 -19.20
C MET A 116 10.63 0.02 -20.32
N GLY A 117 11.02 -0.12 -21.60
CA GLY A 117 10.13 0.20 -22.72
C GLY A 117 10.07 1.67 -23.12
N THR A 118 8.98 2.05 -23.81
CA THR A 118 8.81 3.41 -24.34
C THR A 118 8.52 4.43 -23.25
N GLU A 119 7.75 4.03 -22.25
CA GLU A 119 7.54 4.82 -21.04
C GLU A 119 8.80 4.77 -20.18
N LYS A 120 9.19 5.93 -19.64
CA LYS A 120 10.41 6.08 -18.82
C LYS A 120 10.14 6.42 -17.36
N LYS A 121 8.86 6.47 -16.98
CA LYS A 121 8.39 6.81 -15.64
C LYS A 121 6.94 6.40 -15.43
N VAL A 122 6.57 6.18 -14.18
CA VAL A 122 5.19 5.91 -13.74
C VAL A 122 4.81 6.82 -12.58
N SER A 123 3.53 7.17 -12.50
CA SER A 123 2.96 7.95 -11.40
C SER A 123 1.70 7.26 -10.87
N GLY A 124 1.31 7.58 -9.64
CA GLY A 124 0.09 7.08 -9.01
C GLY A 124 0.38 6.15 -7.82
N SER A 125 -0.56 5.27 -7.55
CA SER A 125 -0.47 4.25 -6.50
C SER A 125 -0.62 2.88 -7.12
N GLY A 126 0.05 1.87 -6.57
CA GLY A 126 -0.09 0.50 -7.05
C GLY A 126 0.88 -0.46 -6.40
N LYS A 127 0.67 -1.76 -6.69
CA LYS A 127 1.48 -2.82 -6.08
C LYS A 127 2.82 -2.93 -6.79
N ILE A 128 3.89 -2.82 -6.01
CA ILE A 128 5.27 -2.96 -6.47
C ILE A 128 5.69 -4.43 -6.48
N ALA A 129 5.38 -5.15 -5.41
CA ALA A 129 5.85 -6.52 -5.23
C ALA A 129 4.92 -7.34 -4.34
N ILE A 130 4.98 -8.66 -4.49
CA ILE A 130 4.38 -9.65 -3.60
C ILE A 130 5.53 -10.45 -2.99
N ILE A 131 5.66 -10.40 -1.67
CA ILE A 131 6.70 -11.07 -0.91
C ILE A 131 6.09 -12.28 -0.23
N LYS A 132 6.59 -13.47 -0.57
CA LYS A 132 6.13 -14.71 0.03
C LYS A 132 7.01 -15.07 1.21
N PHE A 133 6.45 -15.04 2.42
CA PHE A 133 7.11 -15.46 3.64
C PHE A 133 6.65 -16.84 4.10
N LEU A 134 7.57 -17.67 4.60
CA LEU A 134 7.27 -18.81 5.45
C LEU A 134 7.27 -18.39 6.92
N VAL A 135 6.21 -18.72 7.65
CA VAL A 135 6.10 -18.49 9.09
C VAL A 135 6.76 -19.64 9.85
N LYS A 136 7.91 -19.39 10.48
CA LYS A 136 8.69 -20.39 11.23
C LYS A 136 8.27 -20.54 12.68
N ARG A 137 7.71 -19.49 13.29
CA ARG A 137 7.33 -19.46 14.72
C ARG A 137 6.07 -18.62 14.94
N SER A 138 5.34 -18.93 16.00
CA SER A 138 4.18 -18.16 16.46
C SER A 138 4.57 -16.82 17.09
N GLY A 139 3.58 -15.94 17.24
CA GLY A 139 3.73 -14.57 17.74
C GLY A 139 3.68 -13.52 16.63
N GLU A 140 3.95 -12.28 17.01
CA GLU A 140 4.00 -11.15 16.07
C GLU A 140 5.37 -11.05 15.42
N ALA A 141 5.42 -11.04 14.09
CA ALA A 141 6.64 -10.78 13.31
C ALA A 141 6.49 -9.44 12.58
N LEU A 142 7.37 -8.49 12.90
CA LEU A 142 7.33 -7.15 12.34
C LEU A 142 8.07 -7.07 11.00
N LEU A 143 7.56 -6.20 10.13
CA LEU A 143 8.13 -5.80 8.85
C LEU A 143 8.23 -4.28 8.85
N ASN A 144 9.40 -3.72 8.54
CA ASN A 144 9.59 -2.27 8.48
C ASN A 144 10.25 -1.89 7.15
N LEU A 145 9.70 -0.89 6.47
CA LEU A 145 10.43 -0.21 5.41
C LEU A 145 11.47 0.72 6.03
N SER A 146 12.72 0.60 5.59
CA SER A 146 13.85 1.39 6.09
C SER A 146 13.94 2.74 5.38
N ASP A 147 14.48 3.74 6.08
CA ASP A 147 14.84 5.07 5.54
C ASP A 147 15.89 5.00 4.43
N GLU A 148 16.54 3.84 4.27
CA GLU A 148 17.41 3.56 3.13
C GLU A 148 16.63 3.15 1.87
N SER A 149 15.29 3.23 1.86
CA SER A 149 14.52 3.05 0.63
C SER A 149 14.66 4.28 -0.29
N GLN A 150 14.58 4.07 -1.60
CA GLN A 150 14.75 5.13 -2.60
C GLN A 150 13.70 5.03 -3.69
N LEU A 151 13.20 6.19 -4.11
CA LEU A 151 12.48 6.40 -5.37
C LEU A 151 13.36 7.30 -6.23
N LEU A 152 13.52 6.97 -7.51
CA LEU A 152 14.38 7.72 -8.44
C LEU A 152 13.58 8.23 -9.63
N ASP A 153 13.81 9.48 -10.04
CA ASP A 153 13.29 10.04 -11.28
C ASP A 153 14.04 9.50 -12.52
N SER A 154 13.61 9.88 -13.73
CA SER A 154 14.26 9.44 -14.98
C SER A 154 15.70 9.95 -15.17
N ASN A 155 16.17 10.90 -14.36
CA ASN A 155 17.54 11.41 -14.37
C ASN A 155 18.40 10.75 -13.27
N GLY A 156 17.82 9.88 -12.43
CA GLY A 156 18.48 9.25 -11.29
C GLY A 156 18.55 10.14 -10.05
N ASN A 157 17.76 11.20 -9.96
CA ASN A 157 17.65 11.99 -8.73
C ASN A 157 16.65 11.34 -7.76
N ASP A 158 16.93 11.44 -6.46
CA ASP A 158 16.02 10.98 -5.43
C ASP A 158 14.70 11.77 -5.45
N ILE A 159 13.60 11.04 -5.35
CA ILE A 159 12.26 11.54 -5.05
C ILE A 159 12.03 11.30 -3.55
N GLU A 160 11.67 12.36 -2.83
CA GLU A 160 11.40 12.30 -1.40
C GLU A 160 10.29 11.28 -1.08
N ILE A 161 10.56 10.38 -0.14
CA ILE A 161 9.58 9.49 0.48
C ILE A 161 9.18 10.10 1.82
N LYS A 162 7.91 10.45 1.98
CA LYS A 162 7.40 11.11 3.19
C LYS A 162 6.83 10.15 4.23
N SER A 163 6.52 8.93 3.84
CA SER A 163 6.03 7.91 4.75
C SER A 163 6.52 6.52 4.36
N LEU A 164 6.94 5.75 5.36
CA LEU A 164 7.40 4.37 5.25
C LEU A 164 6.53 3.50 6.15
N GLY A 165 5.90 2.50 5.54
CA GLY A 165 4.94 1.64 6.21
C GLY A 165 5.58 0.59 7.10
N GLN A 166 4.84 0.21 8.14
CA GLN A 166 5.12 -0.96 8.97
C GLN A 166 4.06 -2.02 8.73
N GLY A 167 4.46 -3.28 8.80
CA GLY A 167 3.59 -4.43 8.68
C GLY A 167 3.81 -5.41 9.84
N VAL A 168 2.80 -6.23 10.12
CA VAL A 168 2.91 -7.32 11.10
C VAL A 168 2.23 -8.57 10.58
N ILE A 169 2.91 -9.71 10.75
CA ILE A 169 2.33 -11.03 10.56
C ILE A 169 2.09 -11.63 11.95
N ILE A 170 0.84 -11.91 12.28
CA ILE A 170 0.41 -12.48 13.55
C ILE A 170 0.21 -13.98 13.34
N ALA A 171 1.13 -14.78 13.88
CA ALA A 171 1.13 -16.23 13.75
C ALA A 171 0.57 -16.91 15.00
N GLN A 172 -0.45 -17.76 14.80
CA GLN A 172 -1.03 -18.61 15.84
C GLN A 172 -0.36 -19.99 15.90
#